data_AF-A0A942PSD5-F1
#
_entry.id   AF-A0A942PSD5-F1
#
_cell.length_a   1.000
_cell.length_b   1.000
_cell.length_c   1.000
_cell.angle_alpha   90.00
_cell.angle_beta   90.00
_cell.angle_gamma   90.00
#
_symmetry.space_group_name_H-M   'P 1'
#
loop_
_entity.id
_entity.type
_entity.pdbx_description
1 polymer ?
#
loop_
_entity_poly.entity_id
_entity_poly.type
_entity_poly.pdbx_seq_one_letter_code
_entity_poly.pdbx_strand_id
1 'polypeptide(L)'
;MGTVFSALLSLLLWLHPVPLEGRESEWLLASITGAVALIFLLIFFLLLSMAWTPLGRAEENFTWRILELYQKDTSNFLVTGWVVFFLIASLAGVLNLTWLHQITSEYTVAIWVLLFGMTVDACLFKVKKIYSYLTPSGVIQMFANQAKKSIQDEKELELCHWIEALSEVAFKSLESFSTSICHDSIYEMQRTIRFFLESSKSISHHSQDSQSLEMGIKDKVGYTLFYVFQRLELIHEKAIQSKLEMTSEQILSALGKITLDGAKYDLSIVSYPVHYLGKLALRSQQAGMEDIGNKASLILLEVTKSIVAQLDLSYQELQEPFLVIINNLEKIAKEIFRQNKAVNLKLVAQPFKDLKEFLGKNPKTAHHQDTPVLIGALDRIIDEFNTLEVVLKTMPPISEFTQSSLSTESGSGQ
;
A
#
# COMPACT_ATOMS: atom_id res chain seq x y z
N MET A 1 13.35 12.81 -27.19
CA MET A 1 14.32 13.83 -27.68
C MET A 1 14.93 13.38 -29.01
N GLY A 2 15.13 12.07 -29.20
CA GLY A 2 15.60 11.52 -30.46
C GLY A 2 14.65 11.76 -31.62
N THR A 3 13.33 11.69 -31.40
CA THR A 3 12.28 11.99 -32.39
C THR A 3 12.32 13.42 -32.93
N VAL A 4 12.51 14.41 -32.05
CA VAL A 4 12.54 15.83 -32.43
C VAL A 4 13.81 16.11 -33.25
N PHE A 5 14.95 15.58 -32.80
CA PHE A 5 16.22 15.72 -33.52
C PHE A 5 16.19 15.01 -34.88
N SER A 6 15.65 13.80 -34.95
CA SER A 6 15.52 13.05 -36.21
C SER A 6 14.50 13.65 -37.17
N ALA A 7 13.40 14.22 -36.65
CA ALA A 7 12.41 14.92 -37.48
C ALA A 7 12.99 16.20 -38.09
N LEU A 8 13.77 16.97 -37.31
CA LEU A 8 14.48 18.14 -37.82
C LEU A 8 15.53 17.77 -38.88
N LEU A 9 16.29 16.69 -38.64
CA LEU A 9 17.28 16.20 -39.60
C LEU A 9 16.63 15.66 -40.87
N SER A 10 15.51 14.92 -40.74
CA SER A 10 14.72 14.41 -41.86
C SER A 10 14.12 15.55 -42.70
N LEU A 11 13.60 16.59 -42.07
CA LEU A 11 13.06 17.78 -42.74
C LEU A 11 14.16 18.57 -43.45
N LEU A 12 15.36 18.67 -42.85
CA LEU A 12 16.52 19.31 -43.47
C LEU A 12 17.01 18.52 -44.70
N LEU A 13 17.07 17.18 -44.59
CA LEU A 13 17.42 16.28 -45.70
C LEU A 13 16.35 16.29 -46.81
N TRP A 14 15.10 16.57 -46.49
CA TRP A 14 14.04 16.72 -47.48
C TRP A 14 14.12 18.05 -48.23
N LEU A 15 14.50 19.13 -47.54
CA LEU A 15 14.69 20.47 -48.15
C LEU A 15 16.02 20.60 -48.91
N HIS A 16 17.06 19.90 -48.45
CA HIS A 16 18.37 19.83 -49.07
C HIS A 16 18.79 18.37 -49.23
N PRO A 17 18.33 17.69 -50.30
CA PRO A 17 18.74 16.33 -50.56
C PRO A 17 20.26 16.27 -50.76
N VAL A 18 20.88 15.29 -50.12
CA VAL A 18 22.31 15.01 -50.33
C VAL A 18 22.44 14.45 -51.75
N PRO A 19 23.28 15.06 -52.62
CA PRO A 19 23.46 14.56 -53.97
C PRO A 19 24.18 13.20 -53.91
N LEU A 20 23.39 12.14 -53.97
CA LEU A 20 23.86 10.76 -54.01
C LEU A 20 24.00 10.34 -55.47
N GLU A 21 25.03 10.87 -56.13
CA GLU A 21 25.34 10.48 -57.50
C GLU A 21 26.36 9.34 -57.50
N GLY A 22 25.93 8.16 -57.93
CA GLY A 22 26.80 7.03 -58.22
C GLY A 22 26.54 5.79 -57.37
N ARG A 23 26.65 4.63 -58.03
CA ARG A 23 26.39 3.29 -57.47
C ARG A 23 27.20 2.99 -56.20
N GLU A 24 28.39 3.56 -56.06
CA GLU A 24 29.22 3.38 -54.86
C GLU A 24 28.63 4.08 -53.62
N SER A 25 28.00 5.24 -53.78
CA SER A 25 27.37 5.99 -52.69
C SER A 25 26.10 5.29 -52.16
N GLU A 26 25.32 4.68 -53.06
CA GLU A 26 24.14 3.89 -52.72
C GLU A 26 24.51 2.60 -51.99
N TRP A 27 25.58 1.93 -52.41
CA TRP A 27 26.12 0.75 -51.72
C TRP A 27 26.64 1.09 -50.33
N LEU A 28 27.33 2.23 -50.17
CA LEU A 28 27.78 2.70 -48.85
C LEU A 28 26.58 2.98 -47.93
N LEU A 29 25.54 3.67 -48.40
CA LEU A 29 24.32 3.89 -47.61
C LEU A 29 23.58 2.59 -47.27
N ALA A 30 23.48 1.66 -48.21
CA ALA A 30 22.91 0.35 -47.96
C ALA A 30 23.69 -0.43 -46.89
N SER A 31 25.03 -0.34 -46.90
CA SER A 31 25.87 -0.97 -45.87
C SER A 31 25.71 -0.31 -44.49
N ILE A 32 25.60 1.02 -44.42
CA ILE A 32 25.39 1.75 -43.16
C ILE A 32 24.01 1.41 -42.58
N THR A 33 22.97 1.48 -43.40
CA THR A 33 21.60 1.13 -42.98
C THR A 33 21.51 -0.33 -42.53
N GLY A 34 22.16 -1.25 -43.25
CA GLY A 34 22.29 -2.65 -42.87
C GLY A 34 23.04 -2.85 -41.54
N ALA A 35 24.16 -2.16 -41.34
CA ALA A 35 24.93 -2.22 -40.10
C ALA A 35 24.12 -1.68 -38.90
N VAL A 36 23.41 -0.56 -39.07
CA VAL A 36 22.54 0.00 -38.02
C VAL A 36 21.38 -0.95 -37.71
N ALA A 37 20.74 -1.54 -38.73
CA ALA A 37 19.69 -2.53 -38.52
C ALA A 37 20.19 -3.76 -37.74
N LEU A 38 21.41 -4.22 -38.04
CA LEU A 38 22.04 -5.33 -37.33
C LEU A 38 22.35 -4.97 -35.87
N ILE A 39 22.86 -3.75 -35.60
CA ILE A 39 23.06 -3.26 -34.24
C ILE A 39 21.72 -3.19 -33.48
N PHE A 40 20.65 -2.67 -34.10
CA PHE A 40 19.33 -2.61 -33.47
C PHE A 40 18.71 -3.99 -33.25
N LEU A 41 18.97 -4.95 -34.13
CA LEU A 41 18.59 -6.34 -33.93
C LEU A 41 19.31 -6.92 -32.70
N LEU A 42 20.61 -6.68 -32.56
CA LEU A 42 21.36 -7.09 -31.36
C LEU A 42 20.83 -6.42 -30.10
N ILE A 43 20.57 -5.10 -30.13
CA ILE A 43 19.96 -4.37 -29.02
C ILE A 43 18.59 -4.93 -28.69
N PHE A 44 17.78 -5.27 -29.68
CA PHE A 44 16.45 -5.86 -29.47
C PHE A 44 16.51 -7.21 -28.76
N PHE A 45 17.39 -8.11 -29.21
CA PHE A 45 17.61 -9.39 -28.54
C PHE A 45 18.14 -9.20 -27.12
N LEU A 46 19.06 -8.25 -26.93
CA LEU A 46 19.59 -7.91 -25.62
C LEU A 46 18.50 -7.33 -24.71
N LEU A 47 17.62 -6.46 -25.20
CA LEU A 47 16.48 -5.93 -24.44
C LEU A 47 15.47 -7.01 -24.08
N LEU A 48 15.24 -7.98 -24.97
CA LEU A 48 14.39 -9.14 -24.66
C LEU A 48 15.03 -9.98 -23.55
N SER A 49 16.30 -10.36 -23.71
CA SER A 49 17.02 -11.16 -22.72
C SER A 49 17.12 -10.44 -21.36
N MET A 50 17.47 -9.15 -21.38
CA MET A 50 17.53 -8.29 -20.20
C MET A 50 16.15 -7.97 -19.61
N ALA A 51 15.03 -8.23 -20.28
CA ALA A 51 13.72 -8.10 -19.65
C ALA A 51 13.41 -9.34 -18.80
N TRP A 52 13.71 -10.54 -19.29
CA TRP A 52 13.33 -11.80 -18.64
C TRP A 52 14.07 -12.08 -17.33
N THR A 53 15.39 -11.89 -17.28
CA THR A 53 16.19 -12.15 -16.07
C THR A 53 15.78 -11.29 -14.87
N PRO A 54 15.69 -9.94 -14.98
CA PRO A 54 15.24 -9.12 -13.86
C PRO A 54 13.78 -9.34 -13.51
N LEU A 55 12.92 -9.68 -14.48
CA LEU A 55 11.51 -9.95 -14.23
C LEU A 55 11.32 -11.25 -13.43
N GLY A 56 12.12 -12.28 -13.72
CA GLY A 56 12.16 -13.49 -12.88
C GLY A 56 12.66 -13.21 -11.46
N ARG A 57 13.69 -12.37 -11.30
CA ARG A 57 14.12 -11.92 -9.97
C ARG A 57 13.05 -11.08 -9.26
N ALA A 58 12.28 -10.28 -10.00
CA ALA A 58 11.19 -9.49 -9.44
C ALA A 58 10.03 -10.39 -8.99
N GLU A 59 9.71 -11.44 -9.74
CA GLU A 59 8.73 -12.46 -9.35
C GLU A 59 9.12 -13.15 -8.03
N GLU A 60 10.37 -13.61 -7.94
CA GLU A 60 10.89 -14.25 -6.72
C GLU A 60 10.79 -13.30 -5.51
N ASN A 61 11.28 -12.07 -5.66
CA ASN A 61 11.38 -11.10 -4.56
C ASN A 61 10.07 -10.41 -4.19
N PHE A 62 9.10 -10.30 -5.09
CA PHE A 62 7.87 -9.52 -4.89
C PHE A 62 6.61 -10.36 -5.04
N THR A 63 6.18 -10.70 -6.26
CA THR A 63 4.97 -11.50 -6.51
C THR A 63 4.92 -11.90 -7.98
N TRP A 64 4.30 -13.05 -8.26
CA TRP A 64 4.03 -13.54 -9.62
C TRP A 64 3.17 -12.57 -10.45
N ARG A 65 2.36 -11.72 -9.78
CA ARG A 65 1.49 -10.74 -10.45
C ARG A 65 2.24 -9.66 -11.23
N ILE A 66 3.55 -9.49 -11.00
CA ILE A 66 4.39 -8.63 -11.84
C ILE A 66 4.44 -9.16 -13.27
N LEU A 67 4.47 -10.48 -13.46
CA LEU A 67 4.42 -11.09 -14.79
C LEU A 67 3.08 -10.81 -15.47
N GLU A 68 1.98 -10.90 -14.72
CA GLU A 68 0.64 -10.61 -15.25
C GLU A 68 0.53 -9.14 -15.69
N LEU A 69 1.05 -8.20 -14.90
CA LEU A 69 1.15 -6.79 -15.28
C LEU A 69 1.95 -6.60 -16.57
N TYR A 70 3.12 -7.23 -16.65
CA TYR A 70 4.01 -7.12 -17.79
C TYR A 70 3.38 -7.69 -19.07
N GLN A 71 2.64 -8.81 -18.97
CA GLN A 71 1.95 -9.43 -20.09
C GLN A 71 0.74 -8.63 -20.58
N LYS A 72 -0.04 -8.04 -19.67
CA LYS A 72 -1.21 -7.22 -20.00
C LYS A 72 -0.86 -5.80 -20.46
N ASP A 73 0.42 -5.45 -20.45
CA ASP A 73 0.91 -4.11 -20.81
C ASP A 73 0.90 -3.87 -22.32
N THR A 74 -0.21 -3.34 -22.83
CA THR A 74 -0.40 -3.00 -24.25
C THR A 74 0.66 -2.05 -24.78
N SER A 75 1.20 -1.16 -23.94
CA SER A 75 2.27 -0.24 -24.33
C SER A 75 3.59 -0.98 -24.61
N ASN A 76 3.91 -2.04 -23.87
CA ASN A 76 5.09 -2.87 -24.17
C ASN A 76 4.93 -3.65 -25.47
N PHE A 77 3.72 -4.15 -25.74
CA PHE A 77 3.39 -4.81 -27.00
C PHE A 77 3.55 -3.85 -28.19
N LEU A 78 2.98 -2.64 -28.11
CA LEU A 78 3.09 -1.62 -29.16
C LEU A 78 4.54 -1.21 -29.43
N VAL A 79 5.34 -0.98 -28.38
CA VAL A 79 6.76 -0.64 -28.52
C VAL A 79 7.55 -1.78 -29.15
N THR A 80 7.28 -3.03 -28.77
CA THR A 80 7.94 -4.20 -29.34
C THR A 80 7.56 -4.36 -30.82
N GLY A 81 6.26 -4.21 -31.15
CA GLY A 81 5.78 -4.19 -32.53
C GLY A 81 6.43 -3.09 -33.38
N TRP A 82 6.61 -1.90 -32.81
CA TRP A 82 7.28 -0.78 -33.49
C TRP A 82 8.75 -1.08 -33.81
N VAL A 83 9.50 -1.68 -32.89
CA VAL A 83 10.91 -2.05 -33.15
C VAL A 83 11.01 -3.11 -34.24
N VAL A 84 10.11 -4.10 -34.27
CA VAL A 84 10.06 -5.11 -35.34
C VAL A 84 9.71 -4.44 -36.68
N PHE A 85 8.75 -3.52 -36.70
CA PHE A 85 8.41 -2.74 -37.88
C PHE A 85 9.62 -1.94 -38.40
N PHE A 86 10.40 -1.31 -37.53
CA PHE A 86 11.62 -0.60 -37.92
C PHE A 86 12.68 -1.52 -38.54
N LEU A 87 12.86 -2.73 -38.01
CA LEU A 87 13.78 -3.72 -38.58
C LEU A 87 13.35 -4.16 -39.98
N ILE A 88 12.05 -4.42 -40.18
CA ILE A 88 11.49 -4.75 -41.49
C ILE A 88 11.63 -3.58 -42.46
N ALA A 89 11.33 -2.36 -42.02
CA ALA A 89 11.47 -1.14 -42.82
C ALA A 89 12.94 -0.88 -43.21
N SER A 90 13.89 -1.17 -42.30
CA SER A 90 15.32 -1.05 -42.59
C SER A 90 15.79 -2.08 -43.62
N LEU A 91 15.31 -3.33 -43.51
CA LEU A 91 15.59 -4.37 -44.52
C LEU A 91 15.01 -3.99 -45.89
N ALA A 92 13.77 -3.49 -45.91
CA ALA A 92 13.13 -3.01 -47.13
C ALA A 92 13.88 -1.82 -47.74
N GLY A 93 14.41 -0.90 -46.91
CA GLY A 93 15.27 0.20 -47.35
C GLY A 93 16.56 -0.29 -48.02
N VAL A 94 17.24 -1.28 -47.43
CA VAL A 94 18.44 -1.90 -48.02
C VAL A 94 18.10 -2.56 -49.36
N LEU A 95 17.01 -3.32 -49.45
CA LEU A 95 16.58 -3.98 -50.68
C LEU A 95 16.19 -2.98 -51.78
N ASN A 96 15.55 -1.86 -51.41
CA ASN A 96 15.21 -0.81 -52.35
C ASN A 96 16.46 -0.12 -52.91
N LEU A 97 17.45 0.18 -52.06
CA LEU A 97 18.70 0.83 -52.45
C LEU A 97 19.64 -0.08 -53.26
N THR A 98 19.49 -1.41 -53.19
CA THR A 98 20.43 -2.35 -53.83
C THR A 98 19.86 -3.09 -55.04
N TRP A 99 18.56 -3.39 -55.06
CA TRP A 99 17.95 -4.20 -56.11
C TRP A 99 16.77 -3.51 -56.80
N LEU A 100 15.77 -3.03 -56.04
CA LEU A 100 14.49 -2.61 -56.61
C LEU A 100 14.49 -1.21 -57.25
N HIS A 101 15.25 -0.26 -56.69
CA HIS A 101 15.34 1.14 -57.15
C HIS A 101 13.97 1.81 -57.44
N GLN A 102 12.90 1.40 -56.74
CA GLN A 102 11.54 1.87 -57.01
C GLN A 102 11.25 3.24 -56.38
N ILE A 103 11.88 3.54 -55.24
CA ILE A 103 11.78 4.82 -54.52
C ILE A 103 13.14 5.52 -54.65
N THR A 104 13.13 6.83 -54.92
CA THR A 104 14.37 7.61 -54.99
C THR A 104 15.14 7.54 -53.66
N SER A 105 16.47 7.49 -53.75
CA SER A 105 17.36 7.30 -52.60
C SER A 105 17.18 8.40 -51.55
N GLU A 106 16.96 9.64 -51.99
CA GLU A 106 16.77 10.84 -51.15
C GLU A 106 15.59 10.69 -50.18
N TYR A 107 14.41 10.30 -50.67
CA TYR A 107 13.23 10.11 -49.82
C TYR A 107 13.38 8.88 -48.91
N THR A 108 14.05 7.84 -49.40
CA THR A 108 14.29 6.62 -48.61
C THR A 108 15.14 6.93 -47.37
N VAL A 109 16.19 7.75 -47.51
CA VAL A 109 17.05 8.17 -46.40
C VAL A 109 16.29 9.08 -45.42
N ALA A 110 15.53 10.06 -45.91
CA ALA A 110 14.77 10.97 -45.05
C ALA A 110 13.73 10.25 -44.20
N ILE A 111 12.97 9.31 -44.78
CA ILE A 111 11.99 8.48 -44.07
C ILE A 111 12.70 7.58 -43.04
N TRP A 112 13.82 6.97 -43.43
CA TRP A 112 14.58 6.08 -42.56
C TRP A 112 15.14 6.79 -41.32
N VAL A 113 15.68 8.00 -41.49
CA VAL A 113 16.18 8.83 -40.37
C VAL A 113 15.06 9.17 -39.38
N LEU A 114 13.87 9.50 -39.87
CA LEU A 114 12.71 9.78 -39.01
C LEU A 114 12.32 8.54 -38.19
N LEU A 115 12.19 7.38 -38.84
CA LEU A 115 11.88 6.11 -38.20
C LEU A 115 12.96 5.69 -37.18
N PHE A 116 14.23 5.98 -37.47
CA PHE A 116 15.34 5.71 -36.57
C PHE A 116 15.18 6.47 -35.24
N GLY A 117 14.92 7.77 -35.27
CA GLY A 117 14.77 8.55 -34.03
C GLY A 117 13.52 8.17 -33.22
N MET A 118 12.43 7.79 -33.88
CA MET A 118 11.27 7.18 -33.20
C MET A 118 11.63 5.88 -32.50
N THR A 119 12.42 5.03 -33.15
CA THR A 119 12.85 3.75 -32.58
C THR A 119 13.80 3.93 -31.40
N VAL A 120 14.71 4.91 -31.45
CA VAL A 120 15.59 5.25 -30.32
C VAL A 120 14.77 5.67 -29.09
N ASP A 121 13.82 6.60 -29.25
CA ASP A 121 12.98 7.05 -28.14
C ASP A 121 12.10 5.88 -27.60
N ALA A 122 11.60 5.01 -28.47
CA ALA A 122 10.84 3.81 -28.09
C ALA A 122 11.69 2.80 -27.29
N CYS A 123 12.93 2.56 -27.71
CA CYS A 123 13.88 1.72 -26.96
C CYS A 123 14.20 2.31 -25.58
N LEU A 124 14.47 3.61 -25.49
CA LEU A 124 14.72 4.29 -24.22
C LEU A 124 13.52 4.21 -23.28
N PHE A 125 12.30 4.38 -23.82
CA PHE A 125 11.06 4.19 -23.06
C PHE A 125 10.96 2.75 -22.51
N LYS A 126 11.23 1.74 -23.33
CA LYS A 126 11.21 0.33 -22.91
C LYS A 126 12.24 0.05 -21.80
N VAL A 127 13.46 0.57 -21.93
CA VAL A 127 14.50 0.44 -20.90
C VAL A 127 14.05 1.07 -19.59
N LYS A 128 13.59 2.33 -19.62
CA LYS A 128 13.11 3.04 -18.42
C LYS A 128 11.98 2.26 -17.72
N LYS A 129 11.10 1.66 -18.51
CA LYS A 129 9.97 0.88 -18.01
C LYS A 129 10.40 -0.45 -17.40
N ILE A 130 11.34 -1.18 -18.02
CA ILE A 130 11.95 -2.38 -17.41
C ILE A 130 12.60 -2.02 -16.06
N TYR A 131 13.32 -0.90 -15.97
CA TYR A 131 13.87 -0.43 -14.71
C TYR A 131 12.80 -0.12 -13.65
N SER A 132 11.64 0.40 -14.04
CA SER A 132 10.56 0.64 -13.08
C SER A 132 9.97 -0.65 -12.47
N TYR A 133 9.96 -1.76 -13.23
CA TYR A 133 9.56 -3.08 -12.72
C TYR A 133 10.61 -3.71 -11.78
N LEU A 134 11.85 -3.25 -11.83
CA LEU A 134 12.94 -3.68 -10.96
C LEU A 134 12.93 -2.99 -9.60
N THR A 135 12.35 -1.79 -9.53
CA THR A 135 12.32 -1.01 -8.28
C THR A 135 11.10 -1.37 -7.43
N PRO A 136 11.29 -1.77 -6.15
CA PRO A 136 10.17 -2.13 -5.27
C PRO A 136 9.09 -1.04 -5.16
N SER A 137 9.52 0.22 -5.04
CA SER A 137 8.61 1.37 -4.96
C SER A 137 7.83 1.59 -6.25
N GLY A 138 8.46 1.38 -7.41
CA GLY A 138 7.80 1.43 -8.72
C GLY A 138 6.72 0.35 -8.84
N VAL A 139 7.02 -0.87 -8.41
CA VAL A 139 6.07 -2.00 -8.40
C VAL A 139 4.88 -1.70 -7.48
N ILE A 140 5.12 -1.22 -6.27
CA ILE A 140 4.05 -0.84 -5.31
C ILE A 140 3.13 0.21 -5.94
N GLN A 141 3.70 1.25 -6.58
CA GLN A 141 2.91 2.28 -7.26
C GLN A 141 2.10 1.73 -8.44
N MET A 142 2.66 0.79 -9.21
CA MET A 142 1.94 0.13 -10.30
C MET A 142 0.74 -0.67 -9.78
N PHE A 143 0.90 -1.46 -8.73
CA PHE A 143 -0.21 -2.17 -8.09
C PHE A 143 -1.26 -1.21 -7.53
N ALA A 144 -0.85 -0.14 -6.86
CA ALA A 144 -1.77 0.87 -6.35
C ALA A 144 -2.56 1.57 -7.48
N ASN A 145 -1.92 1.84 -8.62
CA ASN A 145 -2.58 2.44 -9.78
C ASN A 145 -3.60 1.48 -10.42
N GLN A 146 -3.28 0.18 -10.51
CA GLN A 146 -4.26 -0.80 -10.99
C GLN A 146 -5.41 -1.00 -10.00
N ALA A 147 -5.14 -1.00 -8.69
CA ALA A 147 -6.19 -1.05 -7.68
C ALA A 147 -7.16 0.14 -7.82
N LYS A 148 -6.63 1.35 -8.03
CA LYS A 148 -7.45 2.54 -8.33
C LYS A 148 -8.27 2.39 -9.59
N LYS A 149 -7.69 1.81 -10.64
CA LYS A 149 -8.39 1.55 -11.89
C LYS A 149 -9.53 0.53 -11.69
N SER A 150 -9.30 -0.56 -10.95
CA SER A 150 -10.34 -1.52 -10.60
C SER A 150 -11.48 -0.91 -9.78
N ILE A 151 -11.19 0.09 -8.94
CA ILE A 151 -12.22 0.86 -8.21
C ILE A 151 -13.05 1.71 -9.19
N GLN A 152 -12.41 2.39 -10.14
CA GLN A 152 -13.10 3.20 -11.16
C GLN A 152 -13.94 2.35 -12.12
N ASP A 153 -13.45 1.15 -12.44
CA ASP A 153 -14.11 0.20 -13.35
C ASP A 153 -15.15 -0.69 -12.60
N GLU A 154 -15.41 -0.46 -11.31
CA GLU A 154 -16.34 -1.23 -10.46
C GLU A 154 -16.05 -2.74 -10.39
N LYS A 155 -14.77 -3.13 -10.42
CA LYS A 155 -14.32 -4.53 -10.37
C LYS A 155 -13.76 -4.90 -9.00
N GLU A 156 -14.64 -5.31 -8.08
CA GLU A 156 -14.26 -5.54 -6.68
C GLU A 156 -13.33 -6.75 -6.47
N LEU A 157 -13.50 -7.81 -7.25
CA LEU A 157 -12.61 -8.98 -7.16
C LEU A 157 -11.19 -8.66 -7.63
N GLU A 158 -11.06 -7.90 -8.73
CA GLU A 158 -9.77 -7.41 -9.20
C GLU A 158 -9.12 -6.47 -8.16
N LEU A 159 -9.90 -5.63 -7.47
CA LEU A 159 -9.39 -4.82 -6.37
C LEU A 159 -8.79 -5.68 -5.24
N CYS A 160 -9.50 -6.70 -4.76
CA CYS A 160 -8.99 -7.60 -3.73
C CYS A 160 -7.71 -8.32 -4.16
N HIS A 161 -7.61 -8.66 -5.44
CA HIS A 161 -6.42 -9.23 -6.05
C HIS A 161 -5.22 -8.26 -6.06
N TRP A 162 -5.41 -6.98 -6.31
CA TRP A 162 -4.33 -5.99 -6.22
C TRP A 162 -3.93 -5.68 -4.77
N ILE A 163 -4.89 -5.70 -3.85
CA ILE A 163 -4.61 -5.61 -2.40
C ILE A 163 -3.79 -6.82 -1.95
N GLU A 164 -4.09 -8.01 -2.45
CA GLU A 164 -3.31 -9.20 -2.19
C GLU A 164 -1.88 -9.06 -2.70
N ALA A 165 -1.69 -8.53 -3.91
CA ALA A 165 -0.36 -8.24 -4.47
C ALA A 165 0.47 -7.33 -3.55
N LEU A 166 -0.14 -6.22 -3.09
CA LEU A 166 0.49 -5.31 -2.14
C LEU A 166 0.82 -6.03 -0.81
N SER A 167 -0.10 -6.85 -0.31
CA SER A 167 0.13 -7.62 0.92
C SER A 167 1.25 -8.65 0.79
N GLU A 168 1.40 -9.28 -0.37
CA GLU A 168 2.49 -10.24 -0.64
C GLU A 168 3.85 -9.52 -0.69
N VAL A 169 3.92 -8.35 -1.33
CA VAL A 169 5.11 -7.50 -1.32
C VAL A 169 5.46 -7.10 0.11
N ALA A 170 4.48 -6.69 0.91
CA ALA A 170 4.70 -6.36 2.32
C ALA A 170 5.21 -7.58 3.10
N PHE A 171 4.63 -8.75 2.89
CA PHE A 171 5.01 -9.99 3.58
C PHE A 171 6.45 -10.42 3.23
N LYS A 172 6.81 -10.49 1.94
CA LYS A 172 8.18 -10.82 1.50
C LYS A 172 9.22 -9.79 1.93
N SER A 173 8.83 -8.51 1.98
CA SER A 173 9.72 -7.46 2.47
C SER A 173 10.07 -7.62 3.96
N LEU A 174 9.20 -8.22 4.76
CA LEU A 174 9.51 -8.55 6.16
C LEU A 174 10.52 -9.69 6.28
N GLU A 175 10.50 -10.67 5.38
CA GLU A 175 11.47 -11.77 5.36
C GLU A 175 12.88 -11.28 5.02
N SER A 176 12.97 -10.28 4.14
CA SER A 176 14.23 -9.61 3.78
C SER A 176 14.59 -8.44 4.71
N PHE A 177 13.87 -8.25 5.81
CA PHE A 177 14.06 -7.15 6.77
C PHE A 177 14.02 -5.73 6.16
N SER A 178 13.37 -5.58 5.02
CA SER A 178 13.21 -4.30 4.32
C SER A 178 11.95 -3.57 4.79
N THR A 179 12.00 -3.02 6.01
CA THR A 179 10.85 -2.37 6.66
C THR A 179 10.27 -1.19 5.88
N SER A 180 11.10 -0.43 5.17
CA SER A 180 10.64 0.69 4.33
C SER A 180 9.67 0.24 3.23
N ILE A 181 9.98 -0.86 2.52
CA ILE A 181 9.14 -1.39 1.44
C ILE A 181 7.82 -1.91 2.02
N CYS A 182 7.89 -2.54 3.20
CA CYS A 182 6.70 -2.98 3.92
C CYS A 182 5.78 -1.79 4.25
N HIS A 183 6.35 -0.72 4.82
CA HIS A 183 5.62 0.48 5.21
C HIS A 183 4.99 1.19 4.02
N ASP A 184 5.70 1.29 2.90
CA ASP A 184 5.19 1.86 1.65
C ASP A 184 4.01 1.05 1.11
N SER A 185 4.10 -0.28 1.16
CA SER A 185 3.00 -1.15 0.73
C SER A 185 1.76 -1.03 1.62
N ILE A 186 1.94 -1.02 2.96
CA ILE A 186 0.86 -0.79 3.92
C ILE A 186 0.22 0.59 3.70
N TYR A 187 1.02 1.60 3.42
CA TYR A 187 0.54 2.95 3.13
C TYR A 187 -0.30 3.00 1.85
N GLU A 188 0.14 2.35 0.77
CA GLU A 188 -0.66 2.28 -0.46
C GLU A 188 -1.92 1.42 -0.31
N MET A 189 -1.90 0.37 0.51
CA MET A 189 -3.12 -0.36 0.89
C MET A 189 -4.13 0.56 1.59
N GLN A 190 -3.67 1.35 2.57
CA GLN A 190 -4.52 2.34 3.25
C GLN A 190 -5.06 3.40 2.29
N ARG A 191 -4.22 3.93 1.39
CA ARG A 191 -4.64 4.93 0.40
C ARG A 191 -5.64 4.35 -0.60
N THR A 192 -5.47 3.10 -0.99
CA THR A 192 -6.40 2.39 -1.88
C THR A 192 -7.77 2.24 -1.22
N ILE A 193 -7.81 1.89 0.06
CA ILE A 193 -9.07 1.76 0.80
C ILE A 193 -9.77 3.11 0.99
N ARG A 194 -9.00 4.16 1.27
CA ARG A 194 -9.56 5.51 1.29
C ARG A 194 -10.23 5.85 -0.04
N PHE A 195 -9.54 5.61 -1.16
CA PHE A 195 -10.08 5.88 -2.49
C PHE A 195 -11.32 5.02 -2.80
N PHE A 196 -11.32 3.76 -2.37
CA PHE A 196 -12.47 2.87 -2.49
C PHE A 196 -13.68 3.42 -1.72
N LEU A 197 -13.53 3.78 -0.44
CA LEU A 197 -14.61 4.31 0.38
C LEU A 197 -15.15 5.66 -0.16
N GLU A 198 -14.27 6.56 -0.61
CA GLU A 198 -14.66 7.81 -1.27
C GLU A 198 -15.45 7.55 -2.57
N SER A 199 -15.04 6.55 -3.35
CA SER A 199 -15.71 6.12 -4.59
C SER A 199 -17.07 5.48 -4.31
N SER A 200 -17.15 4.55 -3.34
CA SER A 200 -18.39 3.87 -2.95
C SER A 200 -19.44 4.83 -2.39
N LYS A 201 -19.03 5.95 -1.77
CA LYS A 201 -19.97 6.98 -1.31
C LYS A 201 -20.55 7.82 -2.44
N SER A 202 -19.77 8.06 -3.50
CA SER A 202 -20.09 9.00 -4.58
C SER A 202 -20.79 8.36 -5.77
N ILE A 203 -20.54 7.07 -6.01
CA ILE A 203 -21.14 6.32 -7.10
C ILE A 203 -22.45 5.67 -6.59
N SER A 204 -23.59 6.12 -7.11
CA SER A 204 -24.86 5.43 -6.94
C SER A 204 -24.77 4.05 -7.62
N HIS A 205 -24.46 3.01 -6.84
CA HIS A 205 -24.30 1.63 -7.30
C HIS A 205 -25.46 1.19 -8.21
N HIS A 206 -25.22 1.11 -9.51
CA HIS A 206 -26.23 0.67 -10.50
C HIS A 206 -25.89 -0.63 -11.22
N SER A 207 -24.75 -1.26 -10.92
CA SER A 207 -24.49 -2.63 -11.36
C SER A 207 -23.57 -3.37 -10.39
N GLN A 208 -24.00 -4.54 -9.93
CA GLN A 208 -23.07 -5.50 -9.34
C GLN A 208 -22.29 -6.16 -10.48
N ASP A 209 -20.97 -6.29 -10.31
CA ASP A 209 -20.13 -7.07 -11.21
C ASP A 209 -20.66 -8.52 -11.28
N SER A 210 -20.77 -9.07 -12.49
CA SER A 210 -21.32 -10.39 -12.74
C SER A 210 -20.59 -11.49 -11.96
N GLN A 211 -19.28 -11.34 -11.76
CA GLN A 211 -18.49 -12.32 -11.01
C GLN A 211 -18.74 -12.23 -9.49
N SER A 212 -18.93 -11.02 -8.96
CA SER A 212 -19.26 -10.81 -7.55
C SER A 212 -20.67 -11.34 -7.20
N LEU A 213 -21.60 -11.22 -8.14
CA LEU A 213 -22.95 -11.83 -8.08
C LEU A 213 -22.88 -13.36 -8.04
N GLU A 214 -22.06 -13.97 -8.90
CA GLU A 214 -21.85 -15.43 -8.93
C GLU A 214 -21.28 -15.96 -7.61
N MET A 215 -20.44 -15.18 -6.93
CA MET A 215 -19.90 -15.52 -5.60
C MET A 215 -20.83 -15.18 -4.43
N GLY A 216 -22.01 -14.61 -4.70
CA GLY A 216 -23.01 -14.29 -3.67
C GLY A 216 -22.65 -13.09 -2.78
N ILE A 217 -21.74 -12.20 -3.21
CA ILE A 217 -21.31 -11.04 -2.44
C ILE A 217 -22.40 -9.96 -2.49
N LYS A 218 -23.13 -9.79 -1.38
CA LYS A 218 -24.21 -8.79 -1.25
C LYS A 218 -23.72 -7.45 -0.70
N ASP A 219 -22.82 -7.49 0.28
CA ASP A 219 -22.17 -6.31 0.86
C ASP A 219 -20.73 -6.19 0.35
N LYS A 220 -20.54 -5.35 -0.67
CA LYS A 220 -19.24 -5.12 -1.31
C LYS A 220 -18.26 -4.44 -0.35
N VAL A 221 -18.72 -3.44 0.40
CA VAL A 221 -17.85 -2.64 1.27
C VAL A 221 -17.38 -3.46 2.46
N GLY A 222 -18.30 -4.17 3.11
CA GLY A 222 -17.96 -5.07 4.22
C GLY A 222 -16.98 -6.16 3.79
N TYR A 223 -17.20 -6.77 2.62
CA TYR A 223 -16.29 -7.78 2.07
C TYR A 223 -14.87 -7.24 1.81
N THR A 224 -14.75 -6.12 1.09
CA THR A 224 -13.44 -5.53 0.77
C THR A 224 -12.69 -5.10 2.03
N LEU A 225 -13.37 -4.47 2.99
CA LEU A 225 -12.76 -4.07 4.26
C LEU A 225 -12.29 -5.28 5.08
N PHE A 226 -13.15 -6.30 5.21
CA PHE A 226 -12.79 -7.54 5.89
C PHE A 226 -11.55 -8.17 5.27
N TYR A 227 -11.49 -8.24 3.94
CA TYR A 227 -10.35 -8.79 3.22
C TYR A 227 -9.05 -8.02 3.53
N VAL A 228 -9.10 -6.68 3.55
CA VAL A 228 -7.93 -5.86 3.91
C VAL A 228 -7.49 -6.09 5.35
N PHE A 229 -8.43 -6.14 6.29
CA PHE A 229 -8.10 -6.38 7.69
C PHE A 229 -7.45 -7.75 7.90
N GLN A 230 -7.92 -8.77 7.21
CA GLN A 230 -7.28 -10.08 7.21
C GLN A 230 -5.85 -10.03 6.66
N ARG A 231 -5.60 -9.29 5.57
CA ARG A 231 -4.25 -9.13 5.02
C ARG A 231 -3.32 -8.34 5.94
N LEU A 232 -3.80 -7.28 6.57
CA LEU A 232 -3.04 -6.53 7.57
C LEU A 232 -2.73 -7.39 8.81
N GLU A 233 -3.67 -8.22 9.26
CA GLU A 233 -3.45 -9.18 10.35
C GLU A 233 -2.33 -10.17 10.03
N LEU A 234 -2.28 -10.73 8.81
CA LEU A 234 -1.21 -11.65 8.40
C LEU A 234 0.17 -10.98 8.40
N ILE A 235 0.26 -9.75 7.89
CA ILE A 235 1.51 -8.96 7.92
C ILE A 235 1.92 -8.68 9.36
N HIS A 236 0.96 -8.37 10.24
CA HIS A 236 1.19 -8.11 11.66
C HIS A 236 1.70 -9.32 12.41
N GLU A 237 1.11 -10.50 12.19
CA GLU A 237 1.57 -11.75 12.82
C GLU A 237 3.02 -12.06 12.46
N LYS A 238 3.41 -11.86 11.19
CA LYS A 238 4.80 -11.99 10.75
C LYS A 238 5.70 -10.93 11.39
N ALA A 239 5.26 -9.68 11.48
CA ALA A 239 6.01 -8.61 12.13
C ALA A 239 6.27 -8.91 13.62
N ILE A 240 5.29 -9.48 14.32
CA ILE A 240 5.43 -9.95 15.71
C ILE A 240 6.50 -11.06 15.79
N GLN A 241 6.42 -12.08 14.94
CA GLN A 241 7.39 -13.18 14.92
C GLN A 241 8.81 -12.69 14.69
N SER A 242 8.99 -11.71 13.81
CA SER A 242 10.28 -11.08 13.50
C SER A 242 10.68 -9.97 14.47
N LYS A 243 9.90 -9.69 15.52
CA LYS A 243 10.11 -8.61 16.50
C LYS A 243 10.25 -7.21 15.88
N LEU A 244 9.51 -6.94 14.81
CA LEU A 244 9.55 -5.67 14.08
C LEU A 244 8.48 -4.69 14.60
N GLU A 245 8.76 -4.06 15.74
CA GLU A 245 7.82 -3.13 16.42
C GLU A 245 7.35 -1.97 15.54
N MET A 246 8.25 -1.37 14.77
CA MET A 246 7.93 -0.25 13.87
C MET A 246 6.90 -0.63 12.80
N THR A 247 6.92 -1.87 12.33
CA THR A 247 5.92 -2.37 11.37
C THR A 247 4.57 -2.58 12.06
N SER A 248 4.57 -3.17 13.26
CA SER A 248 3.36 -3.31 14.07
C SER A 248 2.69 -1.96 14.32
N GLU A 249 3.46 -0.93 14.69
CA GLU A 249 2.98 0.44 14.85
C GLU A 249 2.38 1.01 13.56
N GLN A 250 3.06 0.83 12.42
CA GLN A 250 2.58 1.31 11.13
C GLN A 250 1.24 0.67 10.74
N ILE A 251 1.03 -0.62 11.05
CA ILE A 251 -0.23 -1.31 10.82
C ILE A 251 -1.34 -0.72 11.69
N LEU A 252 -1.09 -0.48 12.98
CA LEU A 252 -2.06 0.14 13.87
C LEU A 252 -2.41 1.58 13.42
N SER A 253 -1.42 2.34 12.96
CA SER A 253 -1.63 3.68 12.39
C SER A 253 -2.47 3.63 11.12
N ALA A 254 -2.22 2.66 10.24
CA ALA A 254 -3.03 2.43 9.04
C ALA A 254 -4.48 2.09 9.39
N LEU A 255 -4.72 1.21 10.38
CA LEU A 255 -6.07 0.91 10.87
C LEU A 255 -6.76 2.13 11.49
N GLY A 256 -6.04 2.97 12.23
CA GLY A 256 -6.56 4.23 12.74
C GLY A 256 -7.01 5.18 11.62
N LYS A 257 -6.21 5.30 10.55
CA LYS A 257 -6.57 6.09 9.35
C LYS A 257 -7.77 5.50 8.60
N ILE A 258 -7.79 4.17 8.39
CA ILE A 258 -8.95 3.48 7.79
C ILE A 258 -10.21 3.69 8.63
N THR A 259 -10.08 3.75 9.96
CA THR A 259 -11.21 4.08 10.85
C THR A 259 -11.78 5.46 10.57
N LEU A 260 -10.93 6.47 10.37
CA LEU A 260 -11.37 7.82 10.02
C LEU A 260 -12.01 7.89 8.63
N ASP A 261 -11.42 7.21 7.65
CA ASP A 261 -11.97 7.13 6.29
C ASP A 261 -13.30 6.36 6.28
N GLY A 262 -13.42 5.31 7.09
CA GLY A 262 -14.66 4.56 7.34
C GLY A 262 -15.73 5.44 7.96
N ALA A 263 -15.39 6.20 9.01
CA ALA A 263 -16.32 7.12 9.67
C ALA A 263 -16.88 8.20 8.73
N LYS A 264 -16.08 8.65 7.74
CA LYS A 264 -16.55 9.58 6.69
C LYS A 264 -17.49 8.92 5.70
N TYR A 265 -17.36 7.63 5.46
CA TYR A 265 -18.27 6.85 4.63
C TYR A 265 -19.58 6.59 5.37
N ASP A 266 -19.50 5.87 6.49
CA ASP A 266 -20.61 5.48 7.37
C ASP A 266 -20.06 5.17 8.76
N LEU A 267 -20.65 5.76 9.80
CA LEU A 267 -20.20 5.60 11.18
C LEU A 267 -20.35 4.16 11.70
N SER A 268 -21.32 3.39 11.19
CA SER A 268 -21.55 1.99 11.59
C SER A 268 -20.36 1.07 11.27
N ILE A 269 -19.55 1.42 10.26
CA ILE A 269 -18.41 0.61 9.82
C ILE A 269 -17.18 0.79 10.73
N VAL A 270 -17.13 1.86 11.54
CA VAL A 270 -16.01 2.19 12.44
C VAL A 270 -15.68 1.05 13.42
N SER A 271 -16.69 0.28 13.85
CA SER A 271 -16.52 -0.82 14.79
C SER A 271 -15.51 -1.87 14.30
N TYR A 272 -15.45 -2.14 13.00
CA TYR A 272 -14.58 -3.18 12.43
C TYR A 272 -13.08 -2.86 12.51
N PRO A 273 -12.56 -1.76 11.93
CA PRO A 273 -11.14 -1.43 12.00
C PRO A 273 -10.68 -1.19 13.45
N VAL A 274 -11.54 -0.63 14.32
CA VAL A 274 -11.23 -0.45 15.75
C VAL A 274 -11.07 -1.80 16.45
N HIS A 275 -11.94 -2.76 16.17
CA HIS A 275 -11.81 -4.11 16.72
C HIS A 275 -10.48 -4.76 16.31
N TYR A 276 -10.09 -4.67 15.04
CA TYR A 276 -8.80 -5.18 14.57
C TYR A 276 -7.63 -4.43 15.23
N LEU A 277 -7.69 -3.10 15.36
CA LEU A 277 -6.65 -2.32 16.02
C LEU A 277 -6.45 -2.80 17.46
N GLY A 278 -7.53 -2.94 18.24
CA GLY A 278 -7.45 -3.45 19.61
C GLY A 278 -6.90 -4.88 19.69
N LYS A 279 -7.40 -5.78 18.83
CA LYS A 279 -6.93 -7.17 18.73
C LYS A 279 -5.42 -7.26 18.45
N LEU A 280 -4.94 -6.52 17.45
CA LEU A 280 -3.54 -6.55 17.03
C LEU A 280 -2.62 -5.90 18.07
N ALA A 281 -3.05 -4.80 18.69
CA ALA A 281 -2.31 -4.16 19.78
C ALA A 281 -2.11 -5.09 20.96
N LEU A 282 -3.17 -5.77 21.41
CA LEU A 282 -3.09 -6.75 22.51
C LEU A 282 -2.15 -7.91 22.18
N ARG A 283 -2.18 -8.42 20.94
CA ARG A 283 -1.26 -9.48 20.51
C ARG A 283 0.20 -9.02 20.52
N SER A 284 0.48 -7.79 20.06
CA SER A 284 1.84 -7.23 20.11
C SER A 284 2.35 -7.07 21.53
N GLN A 285 1.51 -6.54 22.42
CA GLN A 285 1.85 -6.44 23.84
C GLN A 285 2.14 -7.82 24.42
N GLN A 286 1.26 -8.81 24.18
CA GLN A 286 1.45 -10.18 24.69
C GLN A 286 2.73 -10.85 24.17
N ALA A 287 3.25 -10.39 23.03
CA ALA A 287 4.53 -10.82 22.47
C ALA A 287 5.75 -10.05 23.01
N GLY A 288 5.56 -9.16 23.99
CA GLY A 288 6.62 -8.37 24.64
C GLY A 288 6.91 -7.01 24.00
N MET A 289 6.09 -6.54 23.06
CA MET A 289 6.22 -5.21 22.46
C MET A 289 5.43 -4.17 23.28
N GLU A 290 5.93 -3.83 24.47
CA GLU A 290 5.18 -3.07 25.48
C GLU A 290 4.72 -1.69 24.97
N ASP A 291 5.56 -0.99 24.21
CA ASP A 291 5.31 0.36 23.69
C ASP A 291 4.13 0.43 22.71
N ILE A 292 3.81 -0.68 22.05
CA ILE A 292 2.70 -0.76 21.09
C ILE A 292 1.36 -0.49 21.77
N GLY A 293 1.18 -0.90 23.04
CA GLY A 293 -0.05 -0.63 23.78
C GLY A 293 -0.28 0.86 24.07
N ASN A 294 0.78 1.56 24.45
CA ASN A 294 0.72 3.00 24.68
C ASN A 294 0.37 3.75 23.38
N LYS A 295 1.02 3.38 22.28
CA LYS A 295 0.75 3.95 20.95
C LYS A 295 -0.67 3.66 20.47
N ALA A 296 -1.15 2.43 20.63
CA ALA A 296 -2.52 2.04 20.28
C ALA A 296 -3.56 2.88 21.06
N SER A 297 -3.32 3.11 22.34
CA SER A 297 -4.21 3.93 23.18
C SER A 297 -4.27 5.38 22.70
N LEU A 298 -3.14 5.96 22.30
CA LEU A 298 -3.07 7.30 21.72
C LEU A 298 -3.78 7.36 20.35
N ILE A 299 -3.60 6.36 19.49
CA ILE A 299 -4.29 6.28 18.19
C ILE A 299 -5.80 6.25 18.39
N LEU A 300 -6.31 5.41 19.29
CA LEU A 300 -7.75 5.32 19.59
C LEU A 300 -8.33 6.64 20.10
N LEU A 301 -7.61 7.33 20.99
CA LEU A 301 -8.00 8.65 21.49
C LEU A 301 -8.05 9.69 20.36
N GLU A 302 -7.03 9.72 19.51
CA GLU A 302 -6.93 10.67 18.39
C GLU A 302 -7.98 10.40 17.31
N VAL A 303 -8.25 9.12 17.02
CA VAL A 303 -9.34 8.71 16.13
C VAL A 303 -10.67 9.23 16.65
N THR A 304 -10.93 9.07 17.95
CA THR A 304 -12.18 9.54 18.56
C THR A 304 -12.34 11.05 18.45
N LYS A 305 -11.29 11.80 18.78
CA LYS A 305 -11.26 13.26 18.66
C LYS A 305 -11.49 13.71 17.21
N SER A 306 -10.84 13.03 16.26
CA SER A 306 -10.94 13.32 14.83
C SER A 306 -12.33 13.03 14.26
N ILE A 307 -13.00 11.94 14.68
CA ILE A 307 -14.38 11.63 14.30
C ILE A 307 -15.32 12.78 14.73
N VAL A 308 -15.25 13.18 16.01
CA VAL A 308 -16.11 14.27 16.53
C VAL A 308 -15.80 15.61 15.86
N ALA A 309 -14.52 15.90 15.58
CA ALA A 309 -14.12 17.13 14.93
C ALA A 309 -14.64 17.21 13.48
N GLN A 310 -14.48 16.15 12.70
CA GLN A 310 -14.67 16.17 11.24
C GLN A 310 -16.09 15.84 10.79
N LEU A 311 -16.89 15.13 11.60
CA LEU A 311 -18.23 14.69 11.21
C LEU A 311 -19.34 15.55 11.82
N ASP A 312 -20.50 15.54 11.16
CA ASP A 312 -21.76 15.97 11.76
C ASP A 312 -22.41 14.77 12.46
N LEU A 313 -22.61 14.89 13.76
CA LEU A 313 -23.05 13.81 14.63
C LEU A 313 -24.54 13.93 15.01
N SER A 314 -25.25 14.94 14.50
CA SER A 314 -26.60 15.29 14.96
C SER A 314 -27.63 14.18 14.81
N TYR A 315 -27.42 13.26 13.85
CA TYR A 315 -28.34 12.17 13.51
C TYR A 315 -27.65 10.80 13.46
N GLN A 316 -26.44 10.69 14.02
CA GLN A 316 -25.63 9.47 13.95
C GLN A 316 -25.69 8.73 15.29
N GLU A 317 -25.80 7.40 15.25
CA GLU A 317 -25.70 6.59 16.47
C GLU A 317 -24.23 6.51 16.91
N LEU A 318 -23.90 7.14 18.04
CA LEU A 318 -22.53 7.18 18.56
C LEU A 318 -22.23 6.00 19.48
N GLN A 319 -23.26 5.44 20.10
CA GLN A 319 -23.09 4.46 21.17
C GLN A 319 -22.19 3.28 20.76
N GLU A 320 -22.54 2.56 19.69
CA GLU A 320 -21.79 1.38 19.28
C GLU A 320 -20.31 1.68 18.93
N PRO A 321 -19.99 2.58 17.98
CA PRO A 321 -18.61 2.81 17.56
C PRO A 321 -17.73 3.36 18.70
N PHE A 322 -18.26 4.24 19.55
CA PHE A 322 -17.50 4.80 20.67
C PHE A 322 -17.36 3.80 21.83
N LEU A 323 -18.35 2.95 22.11
CA LEU A 323 -18.20 1.87 23.09
C LEU A 323 -17.16 0.85 22.64
N VAL A 324 -17.08 0.53 21.35
CA VAL A 324 -16.02 -0.35 20.83
C VAL A 324 -14.64 0.26 21.06
N ILE A 325 -14.48 1.57 20.87
CA ILE A 325 -13.22 2.27 21.18
C ILE A 325 -12.91 2.21 22.69
N ILE A 326 -13.87 2.56 23.54
CA ILE A 326 -13.73 2.56 25.01
C ILE A 326 -13.35 1.17 25.52
N ASN A 327 -14.03 0.13 25.04
CA ASN A 327 -13.76 -1.25 25.44
C ASN A 327 -12.37 -1.73 25.01
N ASN A 328 -11.90 -1.32 23.82
CA ASN A 328 -10.54 -1.66 23.40
C ASN A 328 -9.47 -0.90 24.18
N LEU A 329 -9.70 0.38 24.51
CA LEU A 329 -8.86 1.14 25.43
C LEU A 329 -8.78 0.45 26.80
N GLU A 330 -9.91 0.01 27.35
CA GLU A 330 -9.96 -0.72 28.63
C GLU A 330 -9.11 -2.00 28.58
N LYS A 331 -9.27 -2.81 27.54
CA LYS A 331 -8.49 -4.05 27.37
C LYS A 331 -6.99 -3.77 27.27
N ILE A 332 -6.58 -2.78 26.48
CA ILE A 332 -5.17 -2.39 26.32
C ILE A 332 -4.61 -1.89 27.65
N ALA A 333 -5.33 -1.01 28.35
CA ALA A 333 -4.94 -0.48 29.65
C ALA A 333 -4.76 -1.58 30.71
N LYS A 334 -5.69 -2.53 30.76
CA LYS A 334 -5.60 -3.72 31.63
C LYS A 334 -4.38 -4.59 31.27
N GLU A 335 -4.07 -4.74 29.99
CA GLU A 335 -2.89 -5.47 29.52
C GLU A 335 -1.58 -4.76 29.91
N ILE A 336 -1.48 -3.43 29.74
CA ILE A 336 -0.32 -2.63 30.18
C ILE A 336 -0.04 -2.88 31.67
N PHE A 337 -1.07 -2.77 32.51
CA PHE A 337 -0.95 -3.03 33.94
C PHE A 337 -0.67 -4.52 34.25
N ARG A 338 -1.13 -5.45 33.40
CA ARG A 338 -0.84 -6.88 33.56
C ARG A 338 0.65 -7.17 33.41
N GLN A 339 1.28 -6.55 32.41
CA GLN A 339 2.69 -6.74 32.10
C GLN A 339 3.61 -6.00 33.06
N ASN A 340 3.25 -4.76 33.40
CA ASN A 340 4.04 -3.94 34.31
C ASN A 340 3.19 -3.47 35.50
N LYS A 341 3.27 -4.21 36.62
CA LYS A 341 2.58 -3.87 37.87
C LYS A 341 3.08 -2.60 38.56
N ALA A 342 4.27 -2.13 38.19
CA ALA A 342 4.85 -0.88 38.69
C ALA A 342 4.42 0.35 37.86
N VAL A 343 3.65 0.16 36.79
CA VAL A 343 3.17 1.29 35.98
C VAL A 343 2.30 2.22 36.83
N ASN A 344 2.47 3.52 36.64
CA ASN A 344 1.65 4.50 37.33
C ASN A 344 0.20 4.42 36.81
N LEU A 345 -0.71 3.93 37.64
CA LEU A 345 -2.14 3.79 37.30
C LEU A 345 -2.79 5.10 36.88
N LYS A 346 -2.29 6.25 37.32
CA LYS A 346 -2.78 7.56 36.85
C LYS A 346 -2.50 7.77 35.37
N LEU A 347 -1.35 7.31 34.87
CA LEU A 347 -1.01 7.38 33.45
C LEU A 347 -1.90 6.43 32.63
N VAL A 348 -2.16 5.23 33.14
CA VAL A 348 -3.03 4.24 32.50
C VAL A 348 -4.49 4.73 32.45
N ALA A 349 -4.95 5.43 33.48
CA ALA A 349 -6.30 5.99 33.54
C ALA A 349 -6.48 7.29 32.74
N GLN A 350 -5.37 7.97 32.35
CA GLN A 350 -5.42 9.30 31.73
C GLN A 350 -6.23 9.35 30.42
N PRO A 351 -6.07 8.39 29.47
CA PRO A 351 -6.84 8.42 28.22
C PRO A 351 -8.36 8.42 28.43
N PHE A 352 -8.86 7.75 29.48
CA PHE A 352 -10.29 7.73 29.80
C PHE A 352 -10.76 9.08 30.38
N LYS A 353 -9.94 9.74 31.20
CA LYS A 353 -10.24 11.08 31.73
C LYS A 353 -10.28 12.10 30.60
N ASP A 354 -9.29 12.05 29.71
CA ASP A 354 -9.23 12.92 28.53
C ASP A 354 -10.45 12.72 27.64
N LEU A 355 -10.87 11.47 27.43
CA LEU A 355 -12.04 11.16 26.61
C LEU A 355 -13.35 11.61 27.28
N LYS A 356 -13.48 11.41 28.60
CA LYS A 356 -14.65 11.86 29.37
C LYS A 356 -14.80 13.37 29.28
N GLU A 357 -13.70 14.10 29.53
CA GLU A 357 -13.69 15.56 29.45
C GLU A 357 -14.04 16.03 28.04
N PHE A 358 -13.45 15.41 27.03
CA PHE A 358 -13.70 15.76 25.64
C PHE A 358 -15.17 15.55 25.25
N LEU A 359 -15.74 14.37 25.52
CA LEU A 359 -17.14 14.07 25.16
C LEU A 359 -18.14 14.92 25.94
N GLY A 360 -17.88 15.20 27.23
CA GLY A 360 -18.77 15.97 28.08
C GLY A 360 -18.74 17.48 27.83
N LYS A 361 -17.62 18.04 27.34
CA LYS A 361 -17.48 19.48 27.08
C LYS A 361 -17.68 19.87 25.62
N ASN A 362 -17.50 18.94 24.69
CA ASN A 362 -17.60 19.26 23.26
C ASN A 362 -19.07 19.50 22.87
N PRO A 363 -19.41 20.65 22.26
CA PRO A 363 -20.80 21.00 21.95
C PRO A 363 -21.49 20.02 21.01
N LYS A 364 -20.74 19.30 20.15
CA LYS A 364 -21.30 18.30 19.23
C LYS A 364 -21.75 17.01 19.93
N THR A 365 -21.15 16.69 21.08
CA THR A 365 -21.44 15.44 21.79
C THR A 365 -22.12 15.69 23.14
N ALA A 366 -21.88 16.81 23.82
CA ALA A 366 -22.37 17.07 25.17
C ALA A 366 -23.89 16.92 25.32
N HIS A 367 -24.66 17.26 24.27
CA HIS A 367 -26.11 17.15 24.24
C HIS A 367 -26.64 15.96 23.43
N HIS A 368 -25.75 15.09 22.94
CA HIS A 368 -26.13 13.89 22.19
C HIS A 368 -26.78 12.85 23.12
N GLN A 369 -27.80 12.15 22.63
CA GLN A 369 -28.59 11.19 23.42
C GLN A 369 -27.73 10.03 23.99
N ASP A 370 -26.68 9.64 23.28
CA ASP A 370 -25.80 8.52 23.66
C ASP A 370 -24.71 8.93 24.67
N THR A 371 -24.45 10.23 24.83
CA THR A 371 -23.34 10.72 25.66
C THR A 371 -23.41 10.31 27.13
N PRO A 372 -24.59 10.30 27.80
CA PRO A 372 -24.70 9.79 29.16
C PRO A 372 -24.23 8.34 29.30
N VAL A 373 -24.52 7.48 28.31
CA VAL A 373 -24.09 6.08 28.30
C VAL A 373 -22.57 5.98 28.14
N LEU A 374 -21.99 6.76 27.23
CA LEU A 374 -20.54 6.80 27.00
C LEU A 374 -19.78 7.31 28.23
N ILE A 375 -20.28 8.39 28.87
CA ILE A 375 -19.70 8.93 30.10
C ILE A 375 -19.80 7.92 31.25
N GLY A 376 -20.96 7.26 31.40
CA GLY A 376 -21.15 6.24 32.43
C GLY A 376 -20.18 5.04 32.27
N ALA A 377 -19.91 4.63 31.03
CA ALA A 377 -18.92 3.60 30.74
C ALA A 377 -17.50 4.04 31.12
N LEU A 378 -17.14 5.29 30.85
CA LEU A 378 -15.84 5.87 31.22
C LEU A 378 -15.67 6.01 32.73
N ASP A 379 -16.71 6.45 33.44
CA ASP A 379 -16.70 6.58 34.90
C ASP A 379 -16.49 5.25 35.58
N ARG A 380 -17.20 4.20 35.14
CA ARG A 380 -16.98 2.82 35.62
C ARG A 380 -15.50 2.42 35.52
N ILE A 381 -14.86 2.69 34.39
CA ILE A 381 -13.46 2.29 34.14
C ILE A 381 -12.50 3.12 35.01
N ILE A 382 -12.71 4.44 35.08
CA ILE A 382 -11.89 5.35 35.90
C ILE A 382 -11.96 4.93 37.38
N ASP A 383 -13.15 4.60 37.87
CA ASP A 383 -13.37 4.17 39.26
C ASP A 383 -12.72 2.81 39.54
N GLU A 384 -12.72 1.89 38.57
CA GLU A 384 -12.00 0.61 38.68
C GLU A 384 -10.49 0.84 38.89
N PHE A 385 -9.88 1.73 38.11
CA PHE A 385 -8.45 2.06 38.24
C PHE A 385 -8.14 2.84 39.52
N ASN A 386 -9.00 3.77 39.94
CA ASN A 386 -8.83 4.51 41.20
C ASN A 386 -8.90 3.56 42.40
N THR A 387 -9.86 2.61 42.38
CA THR A 387 -10.00 1.58 43.42
C THR A 387 -8.76 0.69 43.47
N LEU A 388 -8.25 0.27 42.31
CA LEU A 388 -7.03 -0.51 42.20
C LEU A 388 -5.81 0.25 42.78
N GLU A 389 -5.70 1.57 42.54
CA GLU A 389 -4.63 2.40 43.13
C GLU A 389 -4.70 2.43 44.65
N VAL A 390 -5.90 2.55 45.22
CA VAL A 390 -6.10 2.48 46.67
C VAL A 390 -5.69 1.11 47.19
N VAL A 391 -6.15 0.01 46.57
CA VAL A 391 -5.82 -1.35 46.98
C VAL A 391 -4.30 -1.58 47.01
N LEU A 392 -3.59 -1.21 45.93
CA LEU A 392 -2.13 -1.38 45.85
C LEU A 392 -1.37 -0.56 46.91
N LYS A 393 -1.88 0.62 47.28
CA LYS A 393 -1.28 1.43 48.36
C LYS A 393 -1.57 0.89 49.75
N THR A 394 -2.69 0.20 49.93
CA THR A 394 -3.11 -0.38 51.21
C THR A 394 -2.57 -1.80 51.43
N MET A 395 -2.06 -2.47 50.38
CA MET A 395 -1.42 -3.77 50.52
C MET A 395 -0.03 -3.61 51.17
N PRO A 396 0.31 -4.42 52.20
CA PRO A 396 1.65 -4.44 52.74
C PRO A 396 2.66 -4.86 51.66
N PRO A 397 3.89 -4.30 51.67
CA PRO A 397 4.90 -4.62 50.68
C PRO A 397 5.23 -6.12 50.73
N ILE A 398 5.35 -6.76 49.56
CA ILE A 398 5.57 -8.22 49.40
C ILE A 398 6.79 -8.72 50.20
N SER A 399 7.73 -7.84 50.56
CA SER A 399 8.88 -8.13 51.43
C SER A 399 8.51 -8.62 52.83
N GLU A 400 7.34 -8.25 53.37
CA GLU A 400 6.92 -8.65 54.73
C GLU A 400 6.47 -10.12 54.79
N PHE A 401 5.95 -10.68 53.69
CA PHE A 401 5.55 -12.09 53.63
C PHE A 401 6.75 -13.05 53.57
N THR A 402 7.90 -12.60 53.07
CA THR A 402 9.12 -13.44 53.02
C THR A 402 9.88 -13.43 54.35
N GLN A 403 9.79 -12.36 55.13
CA GLN A 403 10.42 -12.29 56.45
C GLN A 403 9.60 -13.00 57.52
N SER A 404 8.27 -12.97 57.46
CA SER A 404 7.42 -13.64 58.45
C SER A 404 7.52 -15.17 58.43
N SER A 405 7.92 -15.78 57.30
CA SER A 405 8.16 -17.23 57.20
C SER A 405 9.56 -17.66 57.67
N LEU A 406 10.53 -16.74 57.71
CA LEU A 406 11.90 -17.01 58.17
C LEU A 406 12.08 -16.75 59.67
N SER A 407 11.26 -15.90 60.28
CA SER A 407 11.31 -15.60 61.71
C SER A 407 10.60 -16.62 62.62
N THR A 408 9.80 -17.54 62.06
CA THR A 408 9.06 -18.54 62.84
C THR A 408 9.82 -19.86 63.05
N GLU A 409 10.90 -20.11 62.32
CA GLU A 409 11.70 -21.33 62.49
C GLU A 409 12.91 -21.19 63.44
N SER A 410 13.28 -19.98 63.87
CA SER A 410 14.43 -19.77 64.78
C SER A 410 14.06 -19.72 66.28
N GLY A 411 12.84 -20.10 66.66
CA GLY A 411 12.27 -19.86 67.99
C GLY A 411 11.93 -21.10 68.83
N SER A 412 12.30 -22.32 68.42
CA SER A 412 12.09 -23.53 69.22
C SER A 412 13.30 -24.47 69.13
N GLY A 413 14.30 -24.18 69.94
CA GLY A 413 15.46 -25.03 70.18
C GLY A 413 16.04 -24.72 71.56
N GLN A 414 15.32 -25.15 72.60
CA GLN A 414 15.91 -25.44 73.91
C GLN A 414 16.06 -26.95 74.04
#